data_AF-A0A0J6G6L7-F1
#
_entry.id   AF-A0A0J6G6L7-F1
#
_cell.length_a   1.000
_cell.length_b   1.000
_cell.length_c   1.000
_cell.angle_alpha   90.00
_cell.angle_beta   90.00
_cell.angle_gamma   90.00
#
_symmetry.space_group_name_H-M   'P 1'
#
loop_
_entity.id
_entity.type
_entity.pdbx_description
1 polymer ?
#
loop_
_entity_poly.entity_id
_entity_poly.type
_entity_poly.pdbx_seq_one_letter_code
_entity_poly.pdbx_strand_id
1 'polypeptide(L)'
;MAPAAAATPATAPTAPAAAAAPSFLHGSRTRRPVLRAAPWQWIALLGLGLLLALQILIADRQRLGADPRWRPWVAGVCQVLRCSVPAWREPAAFTMLSREVRPLPGHAGTLQVQATFRNDARWAQAWPLLQLSLADTDGRTIGSRVLRPQEYLGRSRPDSATLAPGQSAQIAFQVREPAAETAAFSFDFH
;
A
#
# COMPACT_ATOMS: atom_id res chain seq x y z
N MET A 1 10.68 -52.76 -103.53
CA MET A 1 9.34 -52.38 -103.04
C MET A 1 9.23 -52.91 -101.61
N ALA A 2 9.15 -52.03 -100.61
CA ALA A 2 9.06 -52.29 -99.16
C ALA A 2 7.73 -53.00 -98.78
N PRO A 3 7.45 -53.44 -97.52
CA PRO A 3 8.05 -53.12 -96.21
C PRO A 3 8.45 -54.36 -95.36
N ALA A 4 9.38 -54.33 -94.39
CA ALA A 4 9.42 -53.71 -93.06
C ALA A 4 8.40 -54.24 -92.03
N ALA A 5 8.88 -55.07 -91.08
CA ALA A 5 8.29 -55.28 -89.74
C ALA A 5 9.37 -55.95 -88.86
N ALA A 6 10.20 -55.17 -88.17
CA ALA A 6 9.99 -54.73 -86.77
C ALA A 6 10.29 -55.84 -85.75
N ALA A 7 11.53 -55.81 -85.23
CA ALA A 7 11.97 -56.61 -84.11
C ALA A 7 11.30 -56.14 -82.81
N THR A 8 10.68 -57.06 -82.08
CA THR A 8 10.10 -56.84 -80.75
C THR A 8 11.20 -56.94 -79.68
N PRO A 9 11.32 -55.99 -78.73
CA PRO A 9 12.29 -56.09 -77.65
C PRO A 9 11.79 -57.07 -76.58
N ALA A 10 12.73 -57.87 -76.05
CA ALA A 10 12.52 -58.74 -74.90
C ALA A 10 12.42 -57.92 -73.61
N THR A 11 11.30 -58.04 -72.91
CA THR A 11 11.03 -57.36 -71.63
C THR A 11 11.64 -58.14 -70.47
N ALA A 12 12.45 -57.47 -69.65
CA ALA A 12 13.03 -57.99 -68.42
C ALA A 12 11.96 -58.30 -67.34
N PRO A 13 12.19 -59.27 -66.43
CA PRO A 13 11.24 -59.59 -65.37
C PRO A 13 11.24 -58.52 -64.28
N THR A 14 10.09 -57.87 -64.08
CA THR A 14 9.86 -56.90 -63.00
C THR A 14 9.70 -57.62 -61.65
N ALA A 15 10.53 -57.25 -60.68
CA ALA A 15 10.50 -57.67 -59.28
C ALA A 15 9.12 -57.39 -58.61
N PRO A 16 8.74 -58.13 -57.55
CA PRO A 16 7.37 -58.10 -57.03
C PRO A 16 7.02 -56.72 -56.50
N ALA A 17 5.82 -56.25 -56.82
CA ALA A 17 5.24 -55.05 -56.24
C ALA A 17 5.22 -55.18 -54.71
N ALA A 18 6.17 -54.53 -54.05
CA ALA A 18 6.09 -54.26 -52.62
C ALA A 18 4.74 -53.60 -52.38
N ALA A 19 3.91 -54.24 -51.56
CA ALA A 19 2.56 -53.82 -51.23
C ALA A 19 2.54 -52.31 -50.97
N ALA A 20 1.88 -51.57 -51.86
CA ALA A 20 1.65 -50.15 -51.66
C ALA A 20 0.79 -50.01 -50.40
N ALA A 21 1.44 -49.64 -49.29
CA ALA A 21 0.73 -49.35 -48.06
C ALA A 21 -0.34 -48.28 -48.35
N PRO A 22 -1.56 -48.44 -47.81
CA PRO A 22 -2.65 -47.52 -48.10
C PRO A 22 -2.25 -46.06 -47.80
N SER A 23 -2.65 -45.15 -48.68
CA SER A 23 -2.26 -43.73 -48.65
C SER A 23 -2.65 -43.01 -47.35
N PHE A 24 -3.57 -43.56 -46.57
CA PHE A 24 -4.02 -43.06 -45.27
C PHE A 24 -2.99 -43.22 -44.14
N LEU A 25 -1.93 -44.04 -44.34
CA LEU A 25 -0.80 -44.16 -43.40
C LEU A 25 0.33 -43.17 -43.67
N HIS A 26 0.19 -42.27 -44.65
CA HIS A 26 1.04 -41.08 -44.73
C HIS A 26 0.62 -40.18 -43.58
N GLY A 27 1.23 -40.41 -42.41
CA GLY A 27 1.00 -39.66 -41.20
C GLY A 27 0.96 -38.19 -41.55
N SER A 28 -0.24 -37.60 -41.48
CA SER A 28 -0.38 -36.16 -41.46
C SER A 28 0.45 -35.74 -40.27
N ARG A 29 1.64 -35.18 -40.56
CA ARG A 29 2.47 -34.50 -39.58
C ARG A 29 1.53 -33.47 -39.00
N THR A 30 0.95 -33.75 -37.84
CA THR A 30 0.13 -32.80 -37.11
C THR A 30 1.11 -31.71 -36.75
N ARG A 31 1.22 -30.70 -37.63
CA ARG A 31 1.83 -29.43 -37.30
C ARG A 31 0.98 -28.95 -36.15
N ARG A 32 1.44 -29.22 -34.91
CA ARG A 32 0.91 -28.56 -33.73
C ARG A 32 0.88 -27.09 -34.11
N PRO A 33 -0.29 -26.44 -34.18
CA PRO A 33 -0.34 -25.03 -34.48
C PRO A 33 0.40 -24.36 -33.32
N VAL A 34 1.65 -23.98 -33.56
CA VAL A 34 2.34 -23.05 -32.67
C VAL A 34 1.58 -21.76 -32.84
N LEU A 35 0.65 -21.50 -31.91
CA LEU A 35 -0.01 -20.22 -31.72
C LEU A 35 1.10 -19.20 -31.46
N ARG A 36 1.69 -18.68 -32.54
CA ARG A 36 2.64 -17.59 -32.46
C ARG A 36 1.80 -16.37 -32.15
N ALA A 37 1.77 -16.02 -30.87
CA ALA A 37 1.16 -14.77 -30.45
C ALA A 37 1.78 -13.65 -31.30
N ALA A 38 0.93 -12.86 -31.96
CA ALA A 38 1.39 -11.73 -32.74
C ALA A 38 2.22 -10.82 -31.82
N PRO A 39 3.32 -10.20 -32.28
CA PRO A 39 4.15 -9.36 -31.42
C PRO A 39 3.35 -8.25 -30.71
N TRP A 40 2.26 -7.79 -31.33
CA TRP A 40 1.32 -6.84 -30.73
C TRP A 40 0.57 -7.39 -29.51
N GLN A 41 0.29 -8.70 -29.43
CA GLN A 41 -0.34 -9.31 -28.25
C GLN A 41 0.60 -9.28 -27.04
N TRP A 42 1.91 -9.46 -27.25
CA TRP A 42 2.89 -9.30 -26.18
C TRP A 42 2.98 -7.85 -25.70
N ILE A 43 2.94 -6.89 -26.63
CA ILE A 43 2.90 -5.46 -26.28
C ILE A 43 1.63 -5.12 -25.49
N ALA A 44 0.47 -5.59 -25.95
CA ALA A 44 -0.81 -5.39 -25.26
C ALA A 44 -0.81 -6.03 -23.86
N LEU A 45 -0.25 -7.23 -23.72
CA LEU A 45 -0.15 -7.92 -22.44
C LEU A 45 0.79 -7.20 -21.46
N LEU A 46 1.95 -6.72 -21.94
CA LEU A 46 2.88 -5.92 -21.15
C LEU A 46 2.25 -4.58 -20.73
N GLY A 47 1.56 -3.89 -21.66
CA GLY A 47 0.87 -2.64 -21.38
C GLY A 47 -0.24 -2.82 -20.35
N LEU A 48 -1.05 -3.87 -20.48
CA LEU A 48 -2.11 -4.19 -19.53
C LEU A 48 -1.53 -4.58 -18.16
N GLY A 49 -0.42 -5.34 -18.14
CA GLY A 49 0.30 -5.68 -16.92
C GLY A 49 0.84 -4.46 -16.18
N LEU A 50 1.43 -3.50 -16.92
CA LEU A 50 1.91 -2.25 -16.35
C LEU A 50 0.75 -1.38 -15.81
N LEU A 51 -0.34 -1.29 -16.57
CA LEU A 51 -1.54 -0.56 -16.14
C LEU A 51 -2.14 -1.18 -14.88
N LEU A 52 -2.18 -2.51 -14.78
CA LEU A 52 -2.66 -3.22 -13.60
C LEU A 52 -1.74 -2.97 -12.39
N ALA A 53 -0.41 -3.06 -12.57
CA ALA A 53 0.54 -2.75 -11.52
C ALA A 53 0.39 -1.31 -11.01
N LEU A 54 0.17 -0.36 -11.91
CA LEU A 54 -0.09 1.04 -11.58
C LEU A 54 -1.37 1.19 -10.75
N GLN A 55 -2.46 0.53 -11.17
CA GLN A 55 -3.73 0.52 -10.43
C GLN A 55 -3.56 -0.06 -9.01
N ILE A 56 -2.85 -1.19 -8.87
CA ILE A 56 -2.59 -1.80 -7.56
C ILE A 56 -1.79 -0.84 -6.68
N LEU A 57 -0.77 -0.20 -7.22
CA LEU A 57 0.10 0.69 -6.46
C LEU A 57 -0.63 1.95 -5.98
N ILE A 58 -1.57 2.48 -6.78
CA ILE A 58 -2.44 3.58 -6.37
C ILE A 58 -3.51 3.12 -5.37
N ALA A 59 -4.11 1.95 -5.58
CA ALA A 59 -5.15 1.40 -4.72
C ALA A 59 -4.60 1.05 -3.33
N ASP A 60 -3.45 0.39 -3.27
CA ASP A 60 -2.80 -0.03 -2.02
C ASP A 60 -1.80 1.02 -1.49
N ARG A 61 -1.84 2.26 -2.00
CA ARG A 61 -0.91 3.34 -1.62
C ARG A 61 -0.85 3.59 -0.12
N GLN A 62 -1.95 3.35 0.59
CA GLN A 62 -2.04 3.53 2.04
C GLN A 62 -1.18 2.50 2.78
N ARG A 63 -1.27 1.24 2.36
CA ARG A 63 -0.55 0.11 2.96
C ARG A 63 0.90 0.07 2.50
N LEU A 64 1.15 0.21 1.20
CA LEU A 64 2.49 0.26 0.62
C LEU A 64 3.27 1.51 1.07
N GLY A 65 2.59 2.63 1.29
CA GLY A 65 3.21 3.86 1.80
C GLY A 65 3.70 3.76 3.24
N ALA A 66 3.19 2.81 4.03
CA ALA A 66 3.64 2.55 5.39
C ALA A 66 4.92 1.69 5.45
N ASP A 67 5.30 1.02 4.36
CA ASP A 67 6.52 0.23 4.27
C ASP A 67 7.67 1.08 3.69
N PRO A 68 8.81 1.23 4.41
CA PRO A 68 9.97 1.98 3.93
C PRO A 68 10.48 1.53 2.56
N ARG A 69 10.33 0.24 2.22
CA ARG A 69 10.83 -0.32 0.95
C ARG A 69 9.98 0.11 -0.24
N TRP A 70 8.67 0.21 -0.06
CA TRP A 70 7.72 0.53 -1.13
C TRP A 70 7.44 2.03 -1.28
N ARG A 71 7.57 2.79 -0.18
CA ARG A 71 7.33 4.23 -0.16
C ARG A 71 8.02 5.03 -1.28
N PRO A 72 9.30 4.83 -1.67
CA PRO A 72 9.91 5.61 -2.75
C PRO A 72 9.24 5.36 -4.12
N TRP A 73 8.84 4.11 -4.40
CA TRP A 73 8.10 3.77 -5.62
C TRP A 73 6.72 4.41 -5.63
N VAL A 74 5.99 4.31 -4.51
CA VAL A 74 4.66 4.92 -4.34
C VAL A 74 4.74 6.44 -4.44
N ALA A 75 5.75 7.07 -3.83
CA ALA A 75 5.98 8.50 -3.91
C ALA A 75 6.30 8.97 -5.33
N GLY A 76 7.15 8.25 -6.07
CA GLY A 76 7.47 8.58 -7.46
C GLY A 76 6.26 8.49 -8.39
N VAL A 77 5.48 7.41 -8.29
CA VAL A 77 4.21 7.28 -9.04
C VAL A 77 3.24 8.39 -8.66
N CYS A 78 3.10 8.68 -7.36
CA CYS A 78 2.20 9.74 -6.91
C CYS A 78 2.64 11.13 -7.32
N GLN A 79 3.93 11.40 -7.45
CA GLN A 79 4.43 12.67 -7.96
C GLN A 79 3.98 12.89 -9.41
N VAL A 80 4.06 11.86 -10.25
CA VAL A 80 3.62 11.93 -11.66
C VAL A 80 2.10 12.05 -11.77
N LEU A 81 1.38 11.24 -10.99
CA LEU A 81 -0.09 11.20 -11.02
C LEU A 81 -0.76 12.27 -10.15
N ARG A 82 0.02 13.13 -9.48
CA ARG A 82 -0.43 14.14 -8.51
C ARG A 82 -1.32 13.57 -7.40
N CYS A 83 -1.03 12.35 -6.94
CA CYS A 83 -1.62 11.81 -5.71
C CYS A 83 -0.75 12.11 -4.48
N SER A 84 -1.34 11.97 -3.29
CA SER A 84 -0.64 12.12 -2.02
C SER A 84 -0.26 10.76 -1.42
N VAL A 85 0.92 10.66 -0.84
CA VAL A 85 1.31 9.52 0.00
C VAL A 85 1.00 9.87 1.45
N PRO A 86 0.33 9.01 2.23
CA PRO A 86 0.05 9.31 3.63
C PRO A 86 1.35 9.56 4.40
N ALA A 87 1.30 10.47 5.38
CA ALA A 87 2.43 10.69 6.29
C ALA A 87 2.75 9.41 7.08
N TRP A 88 3.97 9.31 7.60
CA TRP A 88 4.34 8.23 8.49
C TRP A 88 3.47 8.21 9.75
N ARG A 89 3.16 7.01 10.24
CA ARG A 89 2.48 6.80 11.51
C ARG A 89 3.15 5.68 12.29
N GLU A 90 3.63 6.05 13.46
CA GLU A 90 4.30 5.23 14.45
C GLU A 90 4.00 5.86 15.82
N PRO A 91 2.78 5.67 16.34
CA PRO A 91 2.34 6.33 17.57
C PRO A 91 3.22 6.01 18.78
N ALA A 92 3.79 4.81 18.82
CA ALA A 92 4.72 4.36 19.85
C ALA A 92 6.05 5.14 19.88
N ALA A 93 6.38 5.87 18.82
CA ALA A 93 7.57 6.72 18.76
C ALA A 93 7.30 8.16 19.24
N PHE A 94 6.10 8.49 19.69
CA PHE A 94 5.86 9.74 20.41
C PHE A 94 6.16 9.57 21.91
N THR A 95 6.95 10.49 22.44
CA THR A 95 7.32 10.49 23.86
C THR A 95 6.73 11.71 24.55
N MET A 96 6.01 11.49 25.66
CA MET A 96 5.53 12.56 26.53
C MET A 96 6.71 13.12 27.35
N LEU A 97 7.04 14.40 27.16
CA LEU A 97 8.13 15.07 27.85
C LEU A 97 7.68 15.70 29.16
N SER A 98 6.53 16.36 29.15
CA SER A 98 5.95 16.99 30.33
C SER A 98 4.43 16.97 30.25
N ARG A 99 3.80 16.90 31.42
CA ARG A 99 2.34 16.98 31.58
C ARG A 99 2.04 17.70 32.87
N GLU A 100 1.13 18.65 32.79
CA GLU A 100 0.72 19.46 33.91
C GLU A 100 -0.79 19.72 33.82
N VAL A 101 -1.47 19.56 34.95
CA VAL A 101 -2.91 19.79 35.07
C VAL A 101 -3.10 20.78 36.21
N ARG A 102 -3.76 21.92 35.92
CA ARG A 102 -4.02 22.96 36.90
C ARG A 102 -5.48 23.41 36.84
N PRO A 103 -6.10 23.80 37.95
CA PRO A 103 -7.41 24.44 37.93
C PRO A 103 -7.36 25.74 37.12
N LEU A 104 -8.37 26.01 36.29
CA LEU A 104 -8.43 27.23 35.52
C LEU A 104 -8.99 28.38 36.40
N PRO A 105 -8.22 29.45 36.68
CA PRO A 105 -8.70 30.55 37.50
C PRO A 105 -9.95 31.20 36.89
N GLY A 106 -10.96 31.45 37.71
CA GLY A 106 -12.23 32.06 37.28
C GLY A 106 -13.24 31.11 36.62
N HIS A 107 -12.90 29.81 36.45
CA HIS A 107 -13.81 28.81 35.88
C HIS A 107 -13.89 27.57 36.79
N ALA A 108 -14.82 27.59 37.74
CA ALA A 108 -15.04 26.46 38.66
C ALA A 108 -15.35 25.16 37.89
N GLY A 109 -14.71 24.06 38.27
CA GLY A 109 -14.88 22.74 37.65
C GLY A 109 -14.27 22.61 36.25
N THR A 110 -13.30 23.46 35.89
CA THR A 110 -12.54 23.34 34.64
C THR A 110 -11.05 23.23 34.93
N LEU A 111 -10.41 22.20 34.36
CA LEU A 111 -8.99 21.96 34.44
C LEU A 111 -8.32 22.39 33.14
N GLN A 112 -7.26 23.17 33.27
CA GLN A 112 -6.34 23.49 32.18
C GLN A 112 -5.25 22.42 32.15
N VAL A 113 -5.21 21.67 31.05
CA VAL A 113 -4.17 20.68 30.78
C VAL A 113 -3.13 21.33 29.86
N GLN A 114 -1.85 21.17 30.22
CA GLN A 114 -0.71 21.52 29.38
C GLN A 114 0.19 20.30 29.27
N ALA A 115 0.59 19.95 28.06
CA ALA A 115 1.50 18.84 27.85
C ALA A 115 2.48 19.17 26.72
N THR A 116 3.65 18.55 26.79
CA THR A 116 4.64 18.63 25.72
C THR A 116 5.03 17.21 25.34
N PHE A 117 5.04 16.91 24.05
CA PHE A 117 5.52 15.64 23.52
C PHE A 117 6.47 15.86 22.36
N ARG A 118 7.26 14.84 22.04
CA ARG A 118 8.24 14.87 20.96
C ARG A 118 8.05 13.68 20.04
N ASN A 119 8.27 13.91 18.74
CA ASN A 119 8.37 12.83 17.76
C ASN A 119 9.79 12.24 17.80
N ASP A 120 9.97 11.07 18.42
CA ASP A 120 11.26 10.37 18.45
C ASP A 120 11.45 9.41 17.26
N ALA A 121 10.52 9.38 16.31
CA ALA A 121 10.71 8.61 15.08
C ALA A 121 11.73 9.26 14.15
N ARG A 122 12.37 8.45 13.30
CA ARG A 122 13.32 8.91 12.27
C ARG A 122 12.68 9.63 11.08
N TRP A 123 11.35 9.79 11.09
CA TRP A 123 10.57 10.38 10.00
C TRP A 123 9.52 11.38 10.50
N ALA A 124 9.16 12.34 9.65
CA ALA A 124 8.08 13.28 9.93
C ALA A 124 6.73 12.53 9.97
N GLN A 125 6.01 12.69 11.08
CA GLN A 125 4.77 11.97 11.35
C GLN A 125 3.56 12.89 11.27
N ALA A 126 2.38 12.35 10.95
CA ALA A 126 1.15 13.10 11.14
C ALA A 126 0.94 13.42 12.63
N TRP A 127 0.21 14.51 12.90
CA TRP A 127 -0.22 14.84 14.25
C TRP A 127 -1.04 13.67 14.85
N PRO A 128 -0.66 13.13 16.03
CA PRO A 128 -1.32 11.97 16.61
C PRO A 128 -2.71 12.31 17.15
N LEU A 129 -3.55 11.29 17.30
CA LEU A 129 -4.72 11.38 18.16
C LEU A 129 -4.25 11.20 19.60
N LEU A 130 -4.72 12.08 20.49
CA LEU A 130 -4.35 12.04 21.91
C LEU A 130 -5.51 11.50 22.72
N GLN A 131 -5.34 10.39 23.39
CA GLN A 131 -6.32 9.87 24.33
C GLN A 131 -5.98 10.35 25.73
N LEU A 132 -6.87 11.15 26.32
CA LEU A 132 -6.83 11.49 27.73
C LEU A 132 -7.72 10.50 28.49
N SER A 133 -7.18 9.87 29.53
CA SER A 133 -7.97 9.09 30.48
C SER A 133 -7.84 9.65 31.88
N LEU A 134 -8.98 9.72 32.59
CA LEU A 134 -9.09 10.17 33.96
C LEU A 134 -9.31 8.94 34.83
N ALA A 135 -8.58 8.83 35.92
CA ALA A 135 -8.71 7.74 36.88
C ALA A 135 -8.95 8.25 38.30
N ASP A 136 -9.75 7.49 39.03
CA ASP A 136 -10.00 7.65 40.47
C ASP A 136 -8.76 7.20 41.28
N THR A 137 -8.77 7.49 42.58
CA THR A 137 -7.81 7.04 43.60
C THR A 137 -7.58 5.53 43.58
N ASP A 138 -8.61 4.75 43.25
CA ASP A 138 -8.56 3.29 43.08
C ASP A 138 -7.94 2.84 41.74
N GLY A 139 -7.50 3.78 40.88
CA GLY A 139 -6.93 3.49 39.55
C GLY A 139 -7.97 3.10 38.49
N ARG A 140 -9.27 3.17 38.81
CA ARG A 140 -10.35 2.91 37.83
C ARG A 140 -10.51 4.10 36.89
N THR A 141 -10.53 3.85 35.59
CA THR A 141 -10.82 4.89 34.59
C THR A 141 -12.27 5.36 34.73
N ILE A 142 -12.46 6.60 35.17
CA ILE A 142 -13.77 7.25 35.34
C ILE A 142 -14.24 7.94 34.06
N GLY A 143 -13.32 8.22 33.14
CA GLY A 143 -13.65 8.80 31.84
C GLY A 143 -12.46 8.78 30.90
N SER A 144 -12.73 8.73 29.60
CA SER A 144 -11.70 8.93 28.59
C SER A 144 -12.24 9.72 27.41
N ARG A 145 -11.36 10.48 26.75
CA ARG A 145 -11.69 11.23 25.54
C ARG A 145 -10.51 11.22 24.60
N VAL A 146 -10.79 10.91 23.34
CA VAL A 146 -9.84 11.06 22.24
C VAL A 146 -9.96 12.48 21.68
N LEU A 147 -8.83 13.19 21.66
CA LEU A 147 -8.67 14.55 21.17
C LEU A 147 -7.98 14.52 19.81
N ARG A 148 -8.61 15.18 18.84
CA ARG A 148 -8.04 15.40 17.52
C ARG A 148 -7.01 16.54 17.56
N PRO A 149 -6.07 16.60 16.61
CA PRO A 149 -5.10 17.69 16.50
C PRO A 149 -5.70 19.08 16.57
N GLN A 150 -6.91 19.25 16.03
CA GLN A 150 -7.64 20.51 16.02
C GLN A 150 -8.09 20.95 17.43
N GLU A 151 -8.34 20.00 18.33
CA GLU A 151 -8.83 20.26 19.69
C GLU A 151 -7.70 20.63 20.65
N TYR A 152 -6.52 20.01 20.51
CA TYR A 152 -5.39 20.26 21.42
C TYR A 152 -4.37 21.29 20.91
N LEU A 153 -4.30 21.55 19.60
CA LEU A 153 -3.45 22.62 19.05
C LEU A 153 -4.15 23.98 19.11
N GLY A 154 -5.48 23.99 19.12
CA GLY A 154 -6.29 25.21 19.16
C GLY A 154 -5.83 26.23 18.10
N ARG A 155 -5.47 27.43 18.57
CA ARG A 155 -4.96 28.54 17.73
C ARG A 155 -3.45 28.44 17.43
N SER A 156 -2.72 27.62 18.16
CA SER A 156 -1.28 27.41 17.98
C SER A 156 -0.96 26.35 16.92
N ARG A 157 -1.88 26.14 15.96
CA ARG A 157 -1.73 25.15 14.90
C ARG A 157 -0.60 25.57 13.96
N PRO A 158 0.49 24.80 13.85
CA PRO A 158 1.52 25.08 12.86
C PRO A 158 0.99 24.81 11.46
N ASP A 159 1.54 25.53 10.48
CA ASP A 159 1.18 25.38 9.06
C ASP A 159 1.51 23.97 8.53
N SER A 160 2.47 23.28 9.17
CA SER A 160 2.83 21.91 8.82
C SER A 160 1.78 20.90 9.30
N ALA A 161 1.27 20.11 8.36
CA ALA A 161 0.42 18.95 8.66
C ALA A 161 1.15 17.79 9.35
N THR A 162 2.46 17.92 9.59
CA THR A 162 3.33 16.91 10.18
C THR A 162 4.25 17.50 11.25
N LEU A 163 4.69 16.64 12.17
CA LEU A 163 5.69 16.91 13.20
C LEU A 163 7.01 16.25 12.79
N ALA A 164 8.08 17.04 12.64
CA ALA A 164 9.38 16.56 12.17
C ALA A 164 10.08 15.63 13.19
N PRO A 165 11.05 14.80 12.77
CA PRO A 165 11.89 14.01 13.67
C PRO A 165 12.56 14.90 14.74
N GLY A 166 12.49 14.49 16.00
CA GLY A 166 13.04 15.23 17.14
C GLY A 166 12.28 16.53 17.48
N GLN A 167 11.25 16.91 16.73
CA GLN A 167 10.49 18.12 16.99
C GLN A 167 9.53 17.89 18.16
N SER A 168 9.54 18.83 19.10
CA SER A 168 8.60 18.88 20.22
C SER A 168 7.39 19.76 19.87
N ALA A 169 6.22 19.37 20.38
CA ALA A 169 5.00 20.15 20.30
C ALA A 169 4.43 20.37 21.70
N GLN A 170 4.10 21.63 22.00
CA GLN A 170 3.39 22.01 23.21
C GLN A 170 1.91 22.13 22.89
N ILE A 171 1.09 21.53 23.74
CA ILE A 171 -0.37 21.49 23.60
C ILE A 171 -1.03 21.98 24.87
N ALA A 172 -2.18 22.63 24.71
CA ALA A 172 -2.96 23.13 25.81
C ALA A 172 -4.45 23.03 25.49
N PHE A 173 -5.21 22.41 26.38
CA PHE A 173 -6.65 22.27 26.23
C PHE A 173 -7.35 22.25 27.59
N GLN A 174 -8.65 22.50 27.58
CA GLN A 174 -9.48 22.58 28.77
C GLN A 174 -10.38 21.37 28.86
N VAL A 175 -10.53 20.84 30.07
CA VAL A 175 -11.39 19.69 30.36
C VAL A 175 -12.27 20.04 31.54
N ARG A 176 -13.55 19.65 31.46
CA ARG A 176 -14.45 19.77 32.61
C ARG A 176 -14.13 18.67 33.62
N GLU A 177 -13.93 19.05 34.87
CA GLU A 177 -13.69 18.11 35.96
C GLU A 177 -14.96 17.28 36.21
N PRO A 178 -14.89 15.93 36.19
CA PRO A 178 -16.01 15.09 36.59
C PRO A 178 -16.39 15.33 38.06
N ALA A 179 -17.63 15.02 38.43
CA ALA A 179 -18.08 15.12 39.83
C ALA A 179 -17.39 14.11 40.78
N ALA A 180 -16.73 13.08 40.24
CA ALA A 180 -15.91 12.15 40.99
C ALA A 180 -14.49 12.72 41.15
N GLU A 181 -13.93 12.66 42.36
CA GLU A 181 -12.56 13.13 42.63
C GLU A 181 -11.57 12.41 41.70
N THR A 182 -10.98 13.16 40.77
CA THR A 182 -10.00 12.61 39.84
C THR A 182 -8.63 12.59 40.51
N ALA A 183 -8.05 11.41 40.69
CA ALA A 183 -6.74 11.28 41.31
C ALA A 183 -5.59 11.27 40.30
N ALA A 184 -5.83 10.78 39.08
CA ALA A 184 -4.78 10.60 38.08
C ALA A 184 -5.24 10.89 36.64
N PHE A 185 -4.28 11.34 35.82
CA PHE A 185 -4.45 11.61 34.39
C PHE A 185 -3.43 10.80 33.59
N SER A 186 -3.86 10.06 32.56
CA SER A 186 -2.99 9.36 31.61
C SER A 186 -3.19 9.88 30.19
N PHE A 187 -2.13 9.81 29.39
CA PHE A 187 -2.07 10.30 28.02
C PHE A 187 -1.49 9.21 27.14
N ASP A 188 -2.23 8.82 26.10
CA ASP A 188 -1.84 7.78 25.15
C ASP A 188 -1.95 8.31 23.71
N PHE A 189 -1.05 7.87 22.83
CA PHE A 189 -0.98 8.30 21.43
C PHE A 189 -1.51 7.23 20.47
N HIS A 190 -2.33 7.64 19.49
CA HIS A 190 -2.96 6.76 18.49
C HIS A 190 -2.82 7.29 17.05
#